data_AF-A0A6B2F6Y9-F1
#
_entry.id   AF-A0A6B2F6Y9-F1
#
_cell.length_a   1.000
_cell.length_b   1.000
_cell.length_c   1.000
_cell.angle_alpha   90.00
_cell.angle_beta   90.00
_cell.angle_gamma   90.00
#
_symmetry.space_group_name_H-M   'P 1'
#
loop_
_entity.id
_entity.type
_entity.pdbx_description
1 polymer ?
#
loop_
_entity_poly.entity_id
_entity_poly.type
_entity_poly.pdbx_seq_one_letter_code
_entity_poly.pdbx_strand_id
1 'polypeptide(L)'
;VKFSSAPAGVTTLNACDYLSREFSSRRQFFDDAPTEIISQSWKRLVINKEKHITRRGYTLCFLSKLQDSLRRRDVYVTGSNRWGDPRARLLQGADWQANRIKVYRSLGHPTDPQEAIKSLGHQLDSRYRQVAARLGENEAVELDVSGPKPRLTISPLA
;
A
#
# COMPACT_ATOMS: atom_id res chain seq x y z
N VAL A 1 -20.29 -13.70 -4.49
CA VAL A 1 -18.90 -13.55 -3.96
C VAL A 1 -18.94 -12.42 -2.94
N LYS A 2 -18.47 -12.63 -1.71
CA LYS A 2 -18.46 -11.58 -0.67
C LYS A 2 -17.05 -11.00 -0.54
N PHE A 3 -16.91 -9.72 -0.90
CA PHE A 3 -15.68 -8.97 -0.67
C PHE A 3 -15.70 -8.33 0.72
N SER A 4 -14.52 -8.12 1.28
CA SER A 4 -14.28 -7.34 2.50
C SER A 4 -12.92 -6.67 2.38
N SER A 5 -12.62 -5.73 3.27
CA SER A 5 -11.41 -4.91 3.14
C SER A 5 -10.71 -4.67 4.48
N ALA A 6 -9.40 -4.43 4.39
CA ALA A 6 -8.65 -3.72 5.41
C ALA A 6 -8.92 -2.21 5.26
N PRO A 7 -8.51 -1.35 6.22
CA PRO A 7 -8.76 0.10 6.15
C PRO A 7 -8.31 0.74 4.81
N ALA A 8 -7.17 0.30 4.26
CA ALA A 8 -6.64 0.80 2.98
C ALA A 8 -7.48 0.40 1.74
N GLY A 9 -8.34 -0.63 1.85
CA GLY A 9 -9.16 -1.14 0.75
C GLY A 9 -10.60 -0.60 0.74
N VAL A 10 -10.99 0.21 1.72
CA VAL A 10 -12.37 0.72 1.87
C VAL A 10 -12.86 1.43 0.62
N THR A 11 -12.05 2.31 0.02
CA THR A 11 -12.43 3.05 -1.20
C THR A 11 -12.70 2.11 -2.39
N THR A 12 -11.94 1.02 -2.49
CA THR A 12 -12.11 0.03 -3.55
C THR A 12 -13.34 -0.84 -3.31
N LEU A 13 -13.63 -1.17 -2.05
CA LEU A 13 -14.85 -1.89 -1.68
C LEU A 13 -16.10 -1.04 -1.95
N ASN A 14 -16.09 0.25 -1.62
CA ASN A 14 -17.18 1.17 -1.92
C ASN A 14 -17.49 1.24 -3.43
N ALA A 15 -16.44 1.30 -4.27
CA ALA A 15 -16.60 1.27 -5.73
C ALA A 15 -17.14 -0.09 -6.23
N CYS A 16 -16.74 -1.20 -5.60
CA CYS A 16 -17.28 -2.53 -5.88
C CYS A 16 -18.77 -2.62 -5.57
N ASP A 17 -19.18 -2.12 -4.40
CA ASP A 17 -20.58 -2.09 -3.98
C ASP A 17 -21.42 -1.19 -4.89
N TYR A 18 -20.89 -0.03 -5.26
CA TYR A 18 -21.50 0.87 -6.24
C TYR A 18 -21.75 0.18 -7.59
N LEU A 19 -20.70 -0.42 -8.18
CA LEU A 19 -20.81 -1.12 -9.46
C LEU A 19 -21.71 -2.36 -9.40
N SER A 20 -21.78 -3.02 -8.25
CA SER A 20 -22.67 -4.16 -8.05
C SER A 20 -24.14 -3.73 -8.08
N ARG A 21 -24.47 -2.54 -7.52
CA ARG A 21 -25.82 -1.95 -7.58
C ARG A 21 -26.17 -1.48 -8.99
N GLU A 22 -25.22 -0.87 -9.69
CA GLU A 22 -25.40 -0.36 -11.06
C GLU A 22 -25.23 -1.45 -12.15
N PHE A 23 -25.06 -2.72 -11.79
CA PHE A 23 -24.73 -3.78 -12.75
C PHE A 23 -25.80 -3.93 -13.84
N SER A 24 -27.08 -3.87 -13.47
CA SER A 24 -28.22 -3.98 -14.39
C SER A 24 -28.51 -2.68 -15.16
N SER A 25 -27.90 -1.57 -14.76
CA SER A 25 -28.09 -0.26 -15.39
C SER A 25 -27.47 -0.24 -16.80
N ARG A 26 -28.20 0.34 -17.76
CA ARG A 26 -27.72 0.58 -19.12
C ARG A 26 -27.18 2.00 -19.32
N ARG A 27 -27.10 2.80 -18.24
CA ARG A 27 -26.57 4.16 -18.31
C ARG A 27 -25.14 4.15 -18.84
N GLN A 28 -24.84 5.09 -19.73
CA GLN A 28 -23.49 5.24 -20.29
C GLN A 28 -22.58 6.06 -19.36
N PHE A 29 -23.19 6.84 -18.47
CA PHE A 29 -22.52 7.70 -17.52
C PHE A 29 -22.97 7.40 -16.10
N PHE A 30 -22.09 7.67 -15.15
CA PHE A 30 -22.36 7.62 -13.73
C PHE A 30 -22.29 9.03 -13.15
N ASP A 31 -23.33 9.43 -12.44
CA ASP A 31 -23.40 10.75 -11.82
C ASP A 31 -22.81 10.72 -10.40
N ASP A 32 -23.06 9.64 -9.66
CA ASP A 32 -22.70 9.50 -8.23
C ASP A 32 -21.65 8.41 -7.97
N ALA A 33 -20.78 8.11 -8.95
CA ALA A 33 -19.75 7.10 -8.77
C ALA A 33 -18.64 7.56 -7.79
N PRO A 34 -18.21 6.71 -6.84
CA PRO A 34 -17.08 7.01 -5.95
C PRO A 34 -15.80 7.36 -6.73
N THR A 35 -15.25 8.54 -6.53
CA THR A 35 -14.14 9.05 -7.36
C THR A 35 -12.75 8.81 -6.76
N GLU A 36 -12.68 8.34 -5.51
CA GLU A 36 -11.44 8.15 -4.76
C GLU A 36 -10.52 7.09 -5.38
N ILE A 37 -11.07 6.18 -6.19
CA ILE A 37 -10.30 5.17 -6.92
C ILE A 37 -9.65 5.73 -8.20
N ILE A 38 -10.08 6.92 -8.66
CA ILE A 38 -9.63 7.52 -9.92
C ILE A 38 -8.32 8.27 -9.68
N SER A 39 -7.19 7.64 -9.97
CA SER A 39 -5.89 8.32 -9.94
C SER A 39 -5.78 9.37 -11.05
N GLN A 40 -4.80 10.27 -10.93
CA GLN A 40 -4.54 11.32 -11.92
C GLN A 40 -4.31 10.76 -13.34
N SER A 41 -3.66 9.60 -13.47
CA SER A 41 -3.43 8.94 -14.76
C SER A 41 -4.72 8.38 -15.39
N TRP A 42 -5.70 8.00 -14.58
CA TRP A 42 -6.99 7.48 -15.05
C TRP A 42 -8.00 8.56 -15.41
N LYS A 43 -7.88 9.79 -14.88
CA LYS A 43 -8.87 10.86 -15.08
C LYS A 43 -9.26 11.07 -16.55
N ARG A 44 -8.27 11.08 -17.45
CA ARG A 44 -8.50 11.27 -18.91
C ARG A 44 -9.27 10.13 -19.58
N LEU A 45 -9.25 8.93 -19.01
CA LEU A 45 -9.94 7.74 -19.54
C LEU A 45 -11.33 7.56 -18.91
N VAL A 46 -11.49 8.02 -17.67
CA VAL A 46 -12.73 7.86 -16.90
C VAL A 46 -13.68 9.03 -17.13
N ILE A 47 -13.16 10.26 -17.14
CA ILE A 47 -13.93 11.50 -17.21
C ILE A 47 -13.84 12.07 -18.63
N ASN A 48 -14.98 12.30 -19.27
CA ASN A 48 -15.05 12.85 -20.61
C ASN A 48 -14.91 14.40 -20.62
N LYS A 49 -14.96 15.02 -21.80
CA LYS A 49 -14.84 16.48 -21.96
C LYS A 49 -16.00 17.25 -21.31
N GLU A 50 -17.20 16.67 -21.26
CA GLU A 50 -18.36 17.23 -20.56
C GLU A 50 -18.32 16.99 -19.04
N LYS A 51 -17.22 16.46 -18.49
CA LYS A 51 -17.02 16.12 -17.06
C LYS A 51 -17.90 14.98 -16.54
N HIS A 52 -18.48 14.16 -17.41
CA HIS A 52 -19.20 12.96 -17.02
C HIS A 52 -18.26 11.77 -16.80
N ILE A 53 -18.54 10.96 -15.78
CA ILE A 53 -17.85 9.68 -15.55
C ILE A 53 -18.43 8.64 -16.50
N THR A 54 -17.63 8.16 -17.44
CA THR A 54 -18.06 7.12 -18.36
C THR A 54 -18.11 5.76 -17.66
N ARG A 55 -19.19 5.00 -17.87
CA ARG A 55 -19.33 3.65 -17.30
C ARG A 55 -18.17 2.74 -17.68
N ARG A 56 -17.76 2.77 -18.96
CA ARG A 56 -16.66 1.94 -19.49
C ARG A 56 -15.33 2.31 -18.85
N GLY A 57 -14.99 3.61 -18.83
CA GLY A 57 -13.75 4.09 -18.23
C GLY A 57 -13.69 3.79 -16.74
N TYR A 58 -14.77 4.06 -16.02
CA TYR A 58 -14.88 3.78 -14.58
C TYR A 58 -14.74 2.29 -14.26
N THR A 59 -15.41 1.42 -15.03
CA THR A 59 -15.32 -0.04 -14.85
C THR A 59 -13.89 -0.54 -15.04
N LEU A 60 -13.17 -0.06 -16.06
CA LEU A 60 -11.77 -0.44 -16.29
C LEU A 60 -10.85 0.08 -15.18
N CYS A 61 -11.06 1.32 -14.73
CA CYS A 61 -10.33 1.89 -13.60
C CYS A 61 -10.55 1.07 -12.33
N PHE A 62 -11.80 0.70 -12.05
CA PHE A 62 -12.16 -0.18 -10.94
C PHE A 62 -11.49 -1.55 -11.03
N LEU A 63 -11.53 -2.22 -12.19
CA LEU A 63 -10.91 -3.55 -12.34
C LEU A 63 -9.41 -3.51 -12.09
N SER A 64 -8.73 -2.48 -12.59
CA SER A 64 -7.30 -2.24 -12.32
C SER A 64 -7.06 -2.04 -10.83
N LYS A 65 -7.87 -1.19 -10.17
CA LYS A 65 -7.75 -0.93 -8.74
C LYS A 65 -8.05 -2.15 -7.89
N LEU A 66 -9.07 -2.91 -8.23
CA LEU A 66 -9.45 -4.16 -7.55
C LEU A 66 -8.34 -5.19 -7.65
N GLN A 67 -7.69 -5.34 -8.81
CA GLN A 67 -6.56 -6.24 -8.98
C GLN A 67 -5.38 -5.85 -8.07
N ASP A 68 -5.02 -4.57 -8.03
CA ASP A 68 -3.96 -4.05 -7.15
C ASP A 68 -4.31 -4.28 -5.67
N SER A 69 -5.53 -3.93 -5.25
CA SER A 69 -5.98 -4.13 -3.86
C SER A 69 -6.06 -5.60 -3.46
N LEU A 70 -6.43 -6.51 -4.37
CA LEU A 70 -6.40 -7.95 -4.13
C LEU A 70 -4.97 -8.49 -3.99
N ARG A 71 -4.03 -7.98 -4.79
CA ARG A 71 -2.60 -8.33 -4.70
C ARG A 71 -2.00 -7.85 -3.38
N ARG A 72 -2.31 -6.63 -2.95
CA ARG A 72 -1.85 -6.03 -1.69
C ARG A 72 -2.55 -6.56 -0.44
N ARG A 73 -3.63 -7.34 -0.61
CA ARG A 73 -4.49 -7.82 0.50
C ARG A 73 -5.17 -6.68 1.27
N ASP A 74 -5.45 -5.59 0.56
CA ASP A 74 -6.27 -4.47 1.03
C ASP A 74 -7.76 -4.79 0.85
N VAL A 75 -8.10 -5.50 -0.22
CA VAL A 75 -9.40 -6.14 -0.44
C VAL A 75 -9.18 -7.65 -0.51
N TYR A 76 -10.11 -8.41 0.02
CA TYR A 76 -10.06 -9.86 0.06
C TYR A 76 -11.46 -10.48 -0.07
N VAL A 77 -11.49 -11.76 -0.40
CA VAL A 77 -12.72 -12.54 -0.60
C VAL A 77 -12.91 -13.47 0.58
N THR A 78 -14.01 -13.30 1.32
CA THR A 78 -14.33 -14.15 2.47
C THR A 78 -14.44 -15.61 2.04
N GLY A 79 -13.76 -16.51 2.75
CA GLY A 79 -13.75 -17.95 2.45
C GLY A 79 -12.85 -18.38 1.28
N SER A 80 -12.15 -17.45 0.61
CA SER A 80 -11.19 -17.80 -0.43
C SER A 80 -9.85 -18.24 0.16
N ASN A 81 -9.29 -19.35 -0.34
CA ASN A 81 -7.92 -19.75 0.03
C ASN A 81 -6.85 -18.85 -0.62
N ARG A 82 -7.04 -18.47 -1.89
CA ARG A 82 -6.06 -17.66 -2.65
C ARG A 82 -6.17 -16.17 -2.38
N TRP A 83 -7.39 -15.68 -2.19
CA TRP A 83 -7.71 -14.26 -2.06
C TRP A 83 -8.33 -13.89 -0.71
N GLY A 84 -8.25 -14.78 0.29
CA GLY A 84 -8.76 -14.52 1.64
C GLY A 84 -7.92 -13.52 2.43
N ASP A 85 -8.43 -13.13 3.60
CA ASP A 85 -7.70 -12.26 4.51
C ASP A 85 -6.51 -13.01 5.13
N PRO A 86 -5.26 -12.61 4.87
CA PRO A 86 -4.11 -13.23 5.52
C PRO A 86 -4.12 -13.04 7.04
N ARG A 87 -4.78 -11.98 7.55
CA ARG A 87 -4.82 -11.64 8.98
C ARG A 87 -5.70 -12.59 9.78
N ALA A 88 -6.65 -13.26 9.13
CA ALA A 88 -7.51 -14.26 9.75
C ALA A 88 -6.74 -15.46 10.32
N ARG A 89 -5.48 -15.66 9.90
CA ARG A 89 -4.60 -16.73 10.41
C ARG A 89 -3.65 -16.27 11.52
N LEU A 90 -3.67 -15.00 11.88
CA LEU A 90 -2.82 -14.45 12.94
C LEU A 90 -3.46 -14.70 14.31
N LEU A 91 -2.62 -14.82 15.34
CA LEU A 91 -3.09 -14.82 16.73
C LEU A 91 -3.77 -13.47 17.03
N GLN A 92 -4.93 -13.51 17.69
CA GLN A 92 -5.71 -12.35 18.04
C GLN A 92 -6.18 -12.45 19.49
N GLY A 93 -6.58 -11.32 20.08
CA GLY A 93 -7.24 -11.30 21.40
C GLY A 93 -6.46 -12.05 22.49
N ALA A 94 -7.16 -12.92 23.21
CA ALA A 94 -6.60 -13.69 24.32
C ALA A 94 -5.45 -14.61 23.89
N ASP A 95 -5.55 -15.27 22.73
CA ASP A 95 -4.51 -16.16 22.23
C ASP A 95 -3.22 -15.40 21.92
N TRP A 96 -3.32 -14.19 21.37
CA TRP A 96 -2.16 -13.31 21.19
C TRP A 96 -1.56 -12.92 22.54
N GLN A 97 -2.38 -12.46 23.50
CA GLN A 97 -1.90 -12.04 24.81
C GLN A 97 -1.17 -13.17 25.55
N ALA A 98 -1.67 -14.41 25.46
CA ALA A 98 -1.05 -15.58 26.06
C ALA A 98 0.30 -15.95 25.42
N ASN A 99 0.47 -15.70 24.12
CA ASN A 99 1.66 -16.14 23.38
C ASN A 99 2.68 -15.03 23.09
N ARG A 100 2.36 -13.74 23.30
CA ARG A 100 3.19 -12.60 22.88
C ARG A 100 4.64 -12.68 23.36
N ILE A 101 4.89 -13.08 24.61
CA ILE A 101 6.25 -13.17 25.18
C ILE A 101 7.09 -14.23 24.44
N LYS A 102 6.48 -15.39 24.14
CA LYS A 102 7.13 -16.46 23.38
C LYS A 102 7.46 -16.01 21.96
N VAL A 103 6.52 -15.31 21.33
CA VAL A 103 6.71 -14.75 19.97
C VAL A 103 7.84 -13.72 19.97
N TYR A 104 7.83 -12.74 20.88
CA TYR A 104 8.90 -11.74 20.98
C TYR A 104 10.28 -12.38 21.16
N ARG A 105 10.40 -13.37 22.05
CA ARG A 105 11.65 -14.10 22.26
C ARG A 105 12.10 -14.84 21.00
N SER A 106 11.20 -15.52 20.30
CA SER A 106 11.55 -16.23 19.06
C SER A 106 11.99 -15.31 17.92
N LEU A 107 11.49 -14.07 17.90
CA LEU A 107 11.86 -13.06 16.92
C LEU A 107 13.07 -12.21 17.35
N GLY A 108 13.62 -12.44 18.56
CA GLY A 108 14.71 -11.62 19.10
C GLY A 108 14.30 -10.18 19.39
N HIS A 109 13.02 -9.94 19.68
CA HIS A 109 12.49 -8.61 20.00
C HIS A 109 12.27 -8.43 21.51
N PRO A 110 12.47 -7.21 22.04
CA PRO A 110 12.15 -6.92 23.42
C PRO A 110 10.64 -6.95 23.64
N THR A 111 10.22 -7.25 24.87
CA THR A 111 8.81 -7.29 25.25
C THR A 111 8.20 -5.90 25.44
N ASP A 112 9.04 -4.90 25.71
CA ASP A 112 8.64 -3.49 25.77
C ASP A 112 8.79 -2.85 24.38
N PRO A 113 7.69 -2.36 23.77
CA PRO A 113 7.77 -1.67 22.48
C PRO A 113 8.62 -0.39 22.51
N GLN A 114 8.72 0.30 23.65
CA GLN A 114 9.52 1.53 23.74
C GLN A 114 11.01 1.23 23.63
N GLU A 115 11.46 0.11 24.20
CA GLU A 115 12.83 -0.37 24.06
C GLU A 115 13.15 -0.72 22.61
N ALA A 116 12.24 -1.41 21.91
CA ALA A 116 12.41 -1.72 20.49
C ALA A 116 12.56 -0.45 19.64
N ILE A 117 11.66 0.53 19.83
CA ILE A 117 11.67 1.79 19.08
C ILE A 117 12.95 2.57 19.35
N LYS A 118 13.37 2.67 20.61
CA LYS A 118 14.61 3.36 20.99
C LYS A 118 15.84 2.69 20.37
N SER A 119 15.90 1.36 20.40
CA SER A 119 16.99 0.59 19.78
C SER A 119 17.05 0.83 18.26
N LEU A 120 15.91 0.78 17.58
CA LEU A 120 15.84 1.08 16.15
C LEU A 120 16.25 2.53 15.84
N GLY A 121 15.83 3.48 16.66
CA GLY A 121 16.22 4.89 16.54
C GLY A 121 17.73 5.09 16.67
N HIS A 122 18.36 4.46 17.66
CA HIS A 122 19.82 4.48 17.83
C HIS A 122 20.56 3.82 16.66
N GLN A 123 20.06 2.68 16.18
CA GLN A 123 20.65 2.01 15.02
C GLN A 123 20.57 2.89 13.77
N LEU A 124 19.42 3.53 13.52
CA LEU A 124 19.23 4.44 12.39
C LEU A 124 20.18 5.65 12.48
N ASP A 125 20.22 6.35 13.61
CA ASP A 125 21.10 7.50 13.83
C ASP A 125 22.58 7.11 13.67
N SER A 126 22.99 5.99 14.27
CA SER A 126 24.36 5.48 14.13
C SER A 126 24.71 5.18 12.68
N ARG A 127 23.82 4.53 11.93
CA ARG A 127 24.04 4.23 10.50
C ARG A 127 24.09 5.49 9.66
N TYR A 128 23.24 6.47 9.91
CA TYR A 128 23.30 7.75 9.21
C TYR A 128 24.60 8.50 9.46
N ARG A 129 25.07 8.54 10.71
CA ARG A 129 26.38 9.15 11.02
C ARG A 129 27.53 8.40 10.36
N GLN A 130 27.51 7.07 10.36
CA GLN A 130 28.52 6.25 9.68
C GLN A 130 28.52 6.50 8.17
N VAL A 131 27.35 6.57 7.54
CA VAL A 131 27.22 6.88 6.12
C VAL A 131 27.76 8.28 5.85
N ALA A 132 27.30 9.30 6.59
CA ALA A 132 27.75 10.69 6.39
C ALA A 132 29.27 10.84 6.53
N ALA A 133 29.89 10.15 7.51
CA ALA A 133 31.33 10.20 7.73
C ALA A 133 32.14 9.54 6.60
N ARG A 134 31.61 8.47 6.00
CA ARG A 134 32.32 7.69 4.96
C ARG A 134 31.92 8.05 3.53
N LEU A 135 30.90 8.89 3.35
CA LEU A 135 30.32 9.18 2.04
C LEU A 135 31.33 9.80 1.09
N GLY A 136 32.18 10.72 1.59
CA GLY A 136 33.21 11.37 0.79
C GLY A 136 34.42 10.48 0.46
N GLU A 137 34.59 9.37 1.18
CA GLU A 137 35.66 8.38 0.96
C GLU A 137 35.19 7.22 0.06
N ASN A 138 33.91 7.17 -0.29
CA ASN A 138 33.32 6.06 -1.02
C ASN A 138 33.42 6.28 -2.54
N GLU A 139 34.42 5.68 -3.17
CA GLU A 139 34.64 5.75 -4.64
C GLU A 139 33.46 5.21 -5.47
N ALA A 140 32.56 4.41 -4.88
CA ALA A 140 31.35 3.94 -5.55
C ALA A 140 30.21 4.97 -5.53
N VAL A 141 30.39 6.12 -4.87
CA VAL A 141 29.36 7.15 -4.73
C VAL A 141 29.89 8.51 -5.14
N GLU A 142 29.24 9.14 -6.11
CA GLU A 142 29.57 10.49 -6.58
C GLU A 142 28.41 11.45 -6.28
N LEU A 143 28.75 12.60 -5.67
CA LEU A 143 27.83 13.68 -5.35
C LEU A 143 28.17 14.91 -6.19
N ASP A 144 27.34 15.20 -7.20
CA ASP A 144 27.44 16.43 -7.99
C ASP A 144 26.46 17.47 -7.45
N VAL A 145 26.99 18.53 -6.84
CA VAL A 145 26.25 19.66 -6.28
C VAL A 145 26.40 20.95 -7.10
N SER A 146 27.03 20.88 -8.27
CA SER A 146 27.32 22.05 -9.12
C SER A 146 26.08 22.63 -9.81
N GLY A 147 25.03 21.82 -9.98
CA GLY A 147 23.78 22.20 -10.63
C GLY A 147 22.69 22.72 -9.66
N PRO A 148 21.54 23.19 -10.20
CA PRO A 148 20.41 23.67 -9.40
C PRO A 148 19.73 22.57 -8.56
N LYS A 149 20.08 21.30 -8.79
CA LYS A 149 19.64 20.15 -7.99
C LYS A 149 20.84 19.22 -7.78
N PRO A 150 21.12 18.78 -6.54
CA PRO A 150 22.17 17.80 -6.29
C PRO A 150 21.84 16.47 -6.96
N ARG A 151 22.86 15.81 -7.51
CA ARG A 151 22.78 14.48 -8.13
C ARG A 151 23.64 13.51 -7.33
N LEU A 152 23.10 12.30 -7.13
CA LEU A 152 23.78 11.18 -6.49
C LEU A 152 23.92 10.06 -7.52
N THR A 153 25.15 9.71 -7.88
CA THR A 153 25.47 8.55 -8.72
C THR A 153 26.01 7.45 -7.83
N ILE A 154 25.46 6.24 -7.96
CA ILE A 154 25.93 5.05 -7.25
C ILE A 154 26.37 4.05 -8.31
N SER A 155 27.64 3.67 -8.28
CA SER A 155 28.19 2.66 -9.18
C SER A 155 27.52 1.30 -8.94
N PRO A 156 27.31 0.46 -9.97
CA PRO A 156 26.75 -0.86 -9.80
C PRO A 156 27.59 -1.68 -8.81
N LEU A 157 26.92 -2.43 -7.93
CA LEU A 157 27.60 -3.45 -7.13
C LEU A 157 28.09 -4.54 -8.09
N ALA A 158 29.40 -4.79 -8.10
CA ALA A 158 30.02 -5.89 -8.85
C ALA A 158 29.61 -7.26 -8.28
#